data_AF-A0A0F9VHB0-F1
#
_entry.id   AF-A0A0F9VHB0-F1
#
_cell.length_a   1.000
_cell.length_b   1.000
_cell.length_c   1.000
_cell.angle_alpha   90.00
_cell.angle_beta   90.00
_cell.angle_gamma   90.00
#
_symmetry.space_group_name_H-M   'P 1'
#
loop_
_entity.id
_entity.type
_entity.pdbx_description
1 polymer ?
#
loop_
_entity_poly.entity_id
_entity_poly.type
_entity_poly.pdbx_seq_one_letter_code
_entity_poly.pdbx_strand_id
1 'polypeptide(L)'
;MLIPATTLVSGNEKAYSLQEVHLQSPGSRGFHRYRILIVNRDGKLAEYREDMGLAKNFKGIRQFNVPSLWEHSVEELLDIANVLRNETFIDVKDWLGLEHYKAG
;
A
#
# COMPACT_ATOMS: atom_id res chain seq x y z
N MET A 1 8.86 -16.50 12.59
CA MET A 1 9.50 -16.73 11.29
C MET A 1 10.13 -15.40 10.87
N LEU A 2 11.44 -15.36 10.63
CA LEU A 2 12.13 -14.16 10.14
C LEU A 2 12.14 -14.20 8.61
N ILE A 3 11.55 -13.20 7.96
CA ILE A 3 11.63 -13.04 6.51
C ILE A 3 12.80 -12.08 6.22
N PRO A 4 13.80 -12.48 5.41
CA PRO A 4 14.91 -11.59 5.06
C PRO A 4 14.43 -10.39 4.25
N ALA A 5 15.09 -9.24 4.42
CA ALA A 5 14.80 -8.06 3.61
C ALA A 5 15.47 -8.14 2.23
N THR A 6 14.82 -7.58 1.22
CA THR A 6 15.39 -7.28 -0.10
C THR A 6 15.25 -5.78 -0.38
N THR A 7 16.24 -5.20 -1.05
CA THR A 7 16.27 -3.75 -1.35
C THR A 7 15.70 -3.40 -2.71
N LEU A 8 15.42 -4.41 -3.55
CA LEU A 8 14.87 -4.22 -4.89
C LEU A 8 13.85 -5.30 -5.23
N VAL A 9 12.90 -4.90 -6.07
CA VAL A 9 11.92 -5.76 -6.73
C VAL A 9 11.79 -5.35 -8.20
N SER A 10 11.53 -6.31 -9.06
CA SER A 10 11.23 -6.10 -10.49
C SER A 10 9.72 -6.05 -10.69
N GLY A 11 9.20 -5.22 -11.60
CA GLY A 11 7.76 -5.23 -11.92
C GLY A 11 7.28 -6.59 -12.45
N ASN A 12 8.14 -7.30 -13.17
CA ASN A 12 7.81 -8.56 -13.85
C ASN A 12 7.90 -9.80 -12.95
N GLU A 13 8.46 -9.70 -11.74
CA GLU A 13 8.58 -10.87 -10.87
C GLU A 13 7.24 -11.19 -10.20
N LYS A 14 6.99 -12.48 -9.95
CA LYS A 14 5.82 -12.89 -9.17
C LYS A 14 6.02 -12.60 -7.69
N ALA A 15 4.96 -12.16 -7.04
CA ALA A 15 4.94 -11.87 -5.61
C ALA A 15 3.95 -12.78 -4.89
N TYR A 16 4.21 -13.03 -3.62
CA TYR A 16 3.34 -13.77 -2.73
C TYR A 16 2.19 -12.90 -2.22
N SER A 17 2.47 -11.64 -1.89
CA SER A 17 1.47 -10.69 -1.40
C SER A 17 1.97 -9.25 -1.47
N LEU A 18 1.02 -8.31 -1.52
CA LEU A 18 1.25 -6.88 -1.27
C LEU A 18 0.38 -6.42 -0.11
N GLN A 19 0.98 -5.72 0.85
CA GLN A 19 0.27 -5.06 1.94
C GLN A 19 0.59 -3.56 1.94
N GLU A 20 -0.41 -2.73 2.21
CA GLU A 20 -0.17 -1.34 2.59
C GLU A 20 -0.73 -1.08 3.99
N VAL A 21 0.07 -0.43 4.84
CA VAL A 21 -0.26 -0.23 6.25
C VAL A 21 0.36 1.05 6.79
N HIS A 22 -0.33 1.71 7.73
CA HIS A 22 0.22 2.84 8.47
C HIS A 22 1.05 2.34 9.66
N LEU A 23 2.33 2.71 9.71
CA LEU A 23 3.23 2.37 10.81
C LEU A 23 3.97 3.60 11.31
N GLN A 24 4.45 3.54 12.54
CA GLN A 24 5.31 4.56 13.10
C GLN A 24 6.62 4.63 12.30
N SER A 25 6.96 5.81 11.78
CA SER A 25 8.24 6.02 11.09
C SER A 25 9.44 5.91 12.05
N PRO A 26 10.64 5.58 11.53
CA PRO A 26 11.86 5.54 12.33
C PRO A 26 12.11 6.85 13.08
N GLY A 27 12.46 6.72 14.36
CA GLY A 27 12.70 7.86 15.25
C GLY A 27 11.42 8.55 15.74
N SER A 28 10.26 7.88 15.65
CA SER A 28 8.98 8.38 16.15
C SER A 28 8.52 9.70 15.52
N ARG A 29 8.88 9.96 14.26
CA ARG A 29 8.62 11.24 13.55
C ARG A 29 7.21 11.35 12.95
N GLY A 30 6.28 10.50 13.42
CA GLY A 30 4.91 10.40 12.93
C GLY A 30 4.64 9.14 12.10
N PHE A 31 3.35 8.90 11.80
CA PHE A 31 2.92 7.72 11.05
C PHE A 31 3.12 7.90 9.55
N HIS A 32 3.70 6.90 8.91
CA HIS A 32 3.91 6.80 7.47
C HIS A 32 3.13 5.61 6.90
N ARG A 33 2.75 5.67 5.63
CA ARG A 33 2.24 4.51 4.90
C ARG A 33 3.43 3.73 4.34
N TYR A 34 3.48 2.45 4.65
CA TYR A 34 4.43 1.51 4.07
C TYR A 34 3.73 0.60 3.10
N ARG A 35 4.37 0.36 1.95
CA ARG A 35 4.07 -0.75 1.05
C ARG A 35 5.05 -1.87 1.33
N ILE A 36 4.52 -3.06 1.55
CA ILE A 36 5.27 -4.25 1.90
C ILE A 36 4.94 -5.32 0.85
N LEU A 37 5.95 -5.76 0.12
CA LEU A 37 5.87 -6.81 -0.88
C LEU A 37 6.61 -8.03 -0.37
N ILE A 38 6.00 -9.21 -0.49
CA ILE A 38 6.66 -10.47 -0.21
C ILE A 38 6.94 -11.15 -1.56
N VAL A 39 8.21 -11.43 -1.84
CA VAL A 39 8.70 -11.97 -3.12
C VAL A 39 9.57 -13.20 -2.89
N ASN A 40 9.95 -13.89 -3.97
CA ASN A 40 10.86 -15.04 -3.91
C ASN A 40 12.30 -14.61 -4.19
N ARG A 41 13.24 -14.98 -3.33
CA ARG A 41 14.68 -14.87 -3.54
C ARG A 41 15.29 -16.23 -3.28
N ASP A 42 15.76 -16.89 -4.33
CA ASP A 42 16.42 -18.21 -4.26
C ASP A 42 15.61 -19.27 -3.50
N GLY A 43 14.30 -19.35 -3.76
CA GLY A 43 13.39 -20.30 -3.13
C GLY A 43 12.92 -19.90 -1.73
N LYS A 44 13.25 -18.70 -1.26
CA LYS A 44 12.88 -18.18 0.06
C LYS A 44 12.03 -16.92 -0.07
N LEU A 45 11.11 -16.72 0.86
CA LEU A 45 10.40 -15.45 0.95
C LEU A 45 11.39 -14.34 1.32
N ALA A 46 11.23 -13.17 0.71
CA ALA A 46 11.92 -11.95 1.07
C ALA A 46 10.94 -10.78 1.10
N GLU A 47 11.17 -9.84 2.02
CA GLU A 47 10.35 -8.65 2.20
C GLU A 47 11.01 -7.44 1.54
N TYR A 48 10.29 -6.80 0.62
CA TYR A 48 10.60 -5.45 0.15
C TYR A 48 9.68 -4.46 0.85
N ARG A 49 10.23 -3.38 1.38
CA ARG A 49 9.48 -2.34 2.07
C ARG A 49 9.79 -0.96 1.49
N GLU A 50 8.74 -0.26 1.12
CA GLU A 50 8.78 1.10 0.58
C GLU A 50 8.04 2.06 1.52
N ASP A 51 8.68 3.16 1.91
CA ASP A 51 8.05 4.26 2.63
C ASP A 51 7.37 5.19 1.62
N MET A 52 6.04 5.22 1.65
CA MET A 52 5.24 6.03 0.73
C MET A 52 4.98 7.45 1.26
N GLY A 53 5.52 7.80 2.44
CA GLY A 53 5.37 9.10 3.08
C GLY A 53 4.26 9.15 4.12
N LEU A 54 3.92 10.37 4.55
CA LEU A 54 3.05 10.64 5.70
C LEU A 54 1.66 10.01 5.54
N ALA A 55 1.24 9.23 6.54
CA ALA A 55 -0.04 8.52 6.55
C ALA A 55 -1.25 9.45 6.32
N LYS A 56 -1.19 10.69 6.84
CA LYS A 56 -2.24 11.71 6.69
C LYS A 56 -2.51 12.14 5.25
N ASN A 57 -1.57 11.89 4.32
CA ASN A 57 -1.72 12.23 2.91
C ASN A 57 -2.56 11.19 2.16
N PHE A 58 -2.77 10.01 2.74
CA PHE A 58 -3.54 8.93 2.15
C PHE A 58 -4.98 8.97 2.65
N LYS A 59 -5.86 9.56 1.84
CA LYS A 59 -7.32 9.47 2.03
C LYS A 59 -7.79 8.05 1.67
N GLY A 60 -8.84 7.52 2.30
CA GLY A 60 -9.37 6.16 2.04
C GLY A 60 -8.95 5.08 3.04
N ILE A 61 -8.90 3.81 2.57
CA ILE A 61 -8.55 2.65 3.39
C ILE A 61 -7.18 2.85 4.04
N ARG A 62 -7.12 2.73 5.38
CA ARG A 62 -5.86 2.88 6.13
C ARG A 62 -4.90 1.70 5.94
N GLN A 63 -5.43 0.51 5.74
CA GLN A 63 -4.63 -0.71 5.55
C GLN A 63 -5.37 -1.74 4.71
N PHE A 64 -4.66 -2.42 3.83
CA PHE A 64 -5.20 -3.55 3.07
C PHE A 64 -4.10 -4.56 2.74
N ASN A 65 -4.52 -5.78 2.43
CA ASN A 65 -3.67 -6.88 2.01
C ASN A 65 -4.25 -7.50 0.74
N VAL A 66 -3.40 -7.68 -0.26
CA VAL A 66 -3.70 -8.35 -1.53
C VAL A 66 -2.91 -9.65 -1.56
N PRO A 67 -3.53 -10.79 -1.18
CA PRO A 67 -2.88 -12.09 -1.30
C PRO A 67 -2.79 -12.46 -2.78
N SER A 68 -1.58 -12.74 -3.26
CA SER A 68 -1.35 -13.13 -4.65
C SER A 68 -1.09 -14.62 -4.81
N LEU A 69 -0.40 -15.24 -3.83
CA LEU A 69 0.00 -16.65 -3.91
C LEU A 69 0.76 -16.98 -5.21
N TRP A 70 1.60 -16.06 -5.69
CA TRP A 70 2.39 -16.16 -6.93
C TRP A 70 1.61 -16.02 -8.24
N GLU A 71 0.30 -15.73 -8.19
CA GLU A 71 -0.53 -15.55 -9.37
C GLU A 71 -0.27 -14.22 -10.09
N HIS A 72 0.16 -13.19 -9.36
CA HIS A 72 0.34 -11.82 -9.86
C HIS A 72 1.80 -11.38 -9.83
N SER A 73 2.17 -10.61 -10.84
CA SER A 73 3.43 -9.87 -10.84
C SER A 73 3.38 -8.73 -9.82
N VAL A 74 4.54 -8.20 -9.47
CA VAL A 74 4.63 -6.99 -8.65
C VAL A 74 3.87 -5.84 -9.31
N GLU A 75 4.02 -5.64 -10.61
CA GLU A 75 3.31 -4.60 -11.36
C GLU A 75 1.79 -4.74 -11.27
N GLU A 76 1.26 -5.95 -11.49
CA GLU A 76 -0.18 -6.23 -11.38
C GLU A 76 -0.70 -5.94 -9.96
N LEU A 77 0.08 -6.27 -8.92
CA LEU A 77 -0.29 -5.97 -7.54
C LEU A 77 -0.27 -4.48 -7.23
N LEU A 78 0.66 -3.73 -7.84
CA LEU A 78 0.70 -2.26 -7.70
C LEU A 78 -0.54 -1.62 -8.33
N ASP A 79 -0.99 -2.14 -9.48
CA ASP A 79 -2.22 -1.71 -10.13
C ASP A 79 -3.45 -2.02 -9.29
N ILE A 80 -3.56 -3.24 -8.74
CA ILE A 80 -4.64 -3.59 -7.81
C ILE A 80 -4.62 -2.67 -6.58
N ALA A 81 -3.44 -2.41 -6.01
CA ALA A 81 -3.29 -1.51 -4.88
C ALA A 81 -3.69 -0.06 -5.21
N ASN A 82 -3.40 0.42 -6.43
CA ASN A 82 -3.86 1.73 -6.92
C ASN A 82 -5.39 1.80 -6.96
N VAL A 83 -6.04 0.78 -7.52
CA VAL A 83 -7.51 0.70 -7.58
C VAL A 83 -8.10 0.70 -6.18
N LEU A 84 -7.60 -0.17 -5.28
CA LEU A 84 -8.09 -0.25 -3.90
C LEU A 84 -7.91 1.06 -3.13
N ARG A 85 -6.83 1.82 -3.35
CA ARG A 85 -6.68 3.14 -2.71
C ARG A 85 -7.75 4.14 -3.14
N ASN A 86 -8.12 4.11 -4.42
CA ASN A 86 -8.96 5.14 -5.04
C ASN A 86 -10.46 4.79 -4.95
N GLU A 87 -10.84 3.53 -5.15
CA GLU A 87 -12.26 3.13 -5.21
C GLU A 87 -12.94 3.11 -3.85
N THR A 88 -12.21 2.85 -2.76
CA THR A 88 -12.84 2.81 -1.44
C THR A 88 -13.02 4.17 -0.79
N PHE A 89 -12.63 5.24 -1.48
CA PHE A 89 -12.81 6.60 -1.01
C PHE A 89 -13.83 7.33 -1.88
N ILE A 90 -15.12 7.07 -1.64
CA ILE A 90 -16.16 8.05 -1.98
C ILE A 90 -16.18 9.06 -0.85
N ASP A 91 -15.48 10.18 -1.05
CA ASP A 91 -15.67 11.33 -0.17
C ASP A 91 -17.03 11.94 -0.50
N VAL A 92 -18.04 11.59 0.30
CA VAL A 92 -19.41 12.08 0.13
C VAL A 92 -19.46 13.61 0.20
N LYS A 93 -18.51 14.27 0.88
CA LYS A 93 -18.47 15.75 0.94
C LYS A 93 -17.89 16.36 -0.33
N ASP A 94 -16.82 15.79 -0.88
CA ASP A 94 -16.31 16.20 -2.21
C ASP A 94 -17.35 15.88 -3.29
N TRP A 95 -17.96 14.69 -3.24
CA TRP A 95 -18.96 14.25 -4.21
C TRP A 95 -20.22 15.10 -4.18
N LEU A 96 -20.69 15.50 -2.99
CA LEU A 96 -21.83 16.40 -2.83
C LEU A 96 -21.45 17.89 -2.95
N GLY A 97 -20.17 18.23 -3.18
CA GLY A 97 -19.71 19.62 -3.28
C GLY A 97 -20.03 20.48 -2.04
N LEU A 98 -20.13 19.86 -0.87
CA LEU A 98 -20.60 20.52 0.36
C LEU A 98 -19.62 21.59 0.87
N GLU A 99 -18.37 21.56 0.42
CA GLU A 99 -17.37 22.61 0.61
C GLU A 99 -17.85 23.99 0.08
N HIS A 100 -18.78 24.00 -0.88
CA HIS A 100 -19.33 25.23 -1.47
C HIS A 100 -20.73 25.60 -0.93
N TYR A 101 -21.32 24.80 -0.04
CA TYR A 101 -22.64 25.05 0.49
C TYR A 101 -22.57 26.08 1.64
N LYS A 102 -22.79 27.36 1.31
CA LYS A 102 -23.08 28.36 2.35
C LYS A 102 -24.50 28.13 2.85
N ALA A 103 -24.63 27.65 4.08
CA ALA A 103 -25.90 27.69 4.79
C ALA A 103 -26.34 29.16 4.88
N GLY A 104 -27.45 29.48 4.20
CA GLY A 104 -28.13 30.78 4.31
C GLY A 104 -28.91 30.89 5.61
#